data_AF-A0A9D1UIR7-F1
#
_entry.id   AF-A0A9D1UIR7-F1
#
_cell.length_a   1.000
_cell.length_b   1.000
_cell.length_c   1.000
_cell.angle_alpha   90.00
_cell.angle_beta   90.00
_cell.angle_gamma   90.00
#
_symmetry.space_group_name_H-M   'P 1'
#
loop_
_entity.id
_entity.type
_entity.pdbx_description
1 polymer ?
#
loop_
_entity_poly.entity_id
_entity_poly.type
_entity_poly.pdbx_seq_one_letter_code
_entity_poly.pdbx_strand_id
1 'polypeptide(L)'
;MKFFSQFLWIRIFYVRFHFTKLNFEYYKFMNKAYKYRANIVIDGKKRDTDQLSKNILYAADMRKLNDPFEGSVELPKSDEHEYWVTPIIQKLYNVGIYSLSKLKNNETFPCNELLWAHYANSHTGFCIEYDLDKLSNYAQSNYDISHVLHVSYADERPKVSENDNIIQVQKKVFGTKSLAWEYENEVRLVFEKYGEKTVPENAVTAIYFGLKISLEDRREIIKRMSGRGIDFYQVERIENLYQLKASKLLFDYSHEIVNFEQMPTVDNYMILYKSANKDENTLMEFIELFRKKLRRPSNITVIDDIRAKPILVNYKPRKLMSDEEIEIMAKHWIAYSTFGAPDVVWTYPEKW
;
A
#
# COMPACT_ATOMS: atom_id res chain seq x y z
N MET A 1 -12.85 50.08 -32.88
CA MET A 1 -13.22 48.65 -32.82
C MET A 1 -12.04 47.66 -32.93
N LYS A 2 -10.76 48.08 -32.87
CA LYS A 2 -9.58 47.17 -32.92
C LYS A 2 -8.86 46.97 -31.56
N PHE A 3 -9.15 47.77 -30.54
CA PHE A 3 -8.50 47.66 -29.22
C PHE A 3 -9.17 46.65 -28.27
N PHE A 4 -10.45 46.33 -28.47
CA PHE A 4 -11.18 45.40 -27.60
C PHE A 4 -10.88 43.91 -27.91
N SER A 5 -10.45 43.57 -29.14
CA SER A 5 -10.14 42.17 -29.48
C SER A 5 -8.79 41.73 -28.92
N GLN A 6 -7.78 42.61 -28.86
CA GLN A 6 -6.45 42.26 -28.36
C GLN A 6 -6.44 41.95 -26.85
N PHE A 7 -7.23 42.67 -26.05
CA PHE A 7 -7.38 42.39 -24.62
C PHE A 7 -8.12 41.08 -24.32
N LEU A 8 -9.09 40.71 -25.16
CA LEU A 8 -9.82 39.44 -25.01
C LEU A 8 -8.91 38.24 -25.32
N TRP A 9 -8.07 38.34 -26.35
CA TRP A 9 -7.07 37.31 -26.68
C TRP A 9 -6.00 37.15 -25.61
N ILE A 10 -5.51 38.23 -25.01
CA ILE A 10 -4.52 38.17 -23.92
C ILE A 10 -5.13 37.53 -22.67
N ARG A 11 -6.39 37.84 -22.30
CA ARG A 11 -7.08 37.17 -21.18
C ARG A 11 -7.32 35.68 -21.43
N ILE A 12 -7.71 35.29 -22.64
CA ILE A 12 -7.90 33.87 -23.01
C ILE A 12 -6.56 33.13 -22.97
N PHE A 13 -5.46 33.72 -23.48
CA PHE A 13 -4.14 33.12 -23.40
C PHE A 13 -3.63 33.02 -21.96
N TYR A 14 -3.82 34.05 -21.14
CA TYR A 14 -3.37 34.04 -19.75
C TYR A 14 -4.17 33.04 -18.90
N VAL A 15 -5.49 32.96 -19.09
CA VAL A 15 -6.34 31.95 -18.42
C VAL A 15 -5.98 30.54 -18.88
N ARG A 16 -5.74 30.32 -20.18
CA ARG A 16 -5.35 29.00 -20.72
C ARG A 16 -3.94 28.60 -20.29
N PHE A 17 -3.01 29.54 -20.19
CA PHE A 17 -1.64 29.30 -19.70
C PHE A 17 -1.58 29.08 -18.19
N HIS A 18 -2.43 29.77 -17.40
CA HIS A 18 -2.56 29.48 -15.97
C HIS A 18 -3.29 28.16 -15.70
N PHE A 19 -4.32 27.81 -16.47
CA PHE A 19 -4.98 26.49 -16.38
C PHE A 19 -4.04 25.36 -16.77
N THR A 20 -3.20 25.52 -17.80
CA THR A 20 -2.19 24.52 -18.14
C THR A 20 -1.08 24.44 -17.11
N LYS A 21 -0.61 25.55 -16.51
CA LYS A 21 0.37 25.51 -15.42
C LYS A 21 -0.18 24.91 -14.13
N LEU A 22 -1.42 25.24 -13.77
CA LEU A 22 -2.12 24.63 -12.62
C LEU A 22 -2.38 23.15 -12.86
N ASN A 23 -2.81 22.74 -14.06
CA ASN A 23 -2.92 21.32 -14.40
C ASN A 23 -1.55 20.64 -14.45
N PHE A 24 -0.50 21.29 -14.95
CA PHE A 24 0.83 20.69 -15.02
C PHE A 24 1.46 20.55 -13.62
N GLU A 25 1.30 21.54 -12.74
CA GLU A 25 1.68 21.45 -11.33
C GLU A 25 0.80 20.43 -10.58
N TYR A 26 -0.52 20.35 -10.88
CA TYR A 26 -1.44 19.37 -10.29
C TYR A 26 -1.18 17.94 -10.79
N TYR A 27 -0.77 17.72 -12.03
CA TYR A 27 -0.30 16.42 -12.54
C TYR A 27 1.10 16.06 -12.05
N LYS A 28 1.94 17.07 -11.75
CA LYS A 28 3.20 16.92 -11.02
C LYS A 28 2.96 16.53 -9.57
N PHE A 29 1.80 16.87 -9.01
CA PHE A 29 1.25 16.23 -7.82
C PHE A 29 0.73 14.83 -8.19
N MET A 30 1.71 13.92 -8.24
CA MET A 30 1.57 12.52 -7.82
C MET A 30 1.22 11.54 -8.93
N ASN A 31 2.13 11.43 -9.91
CA ASN A 31 2.29 10.22 -10.74
C ASN A 31 2.73 9.03 -9.86
N LYS A 32 1.86 8.52 -8.99
CA LYS A 32 2.19 7.44 -8.04
C LYS A 32 2.09 6.08 -8.63
N ALA A 33 2.90 5.17 -8.12
CA ALA A 33 2.88 3.77 -8.49
C ALA A 33 3.14 2.91 -7.25
N TYR A 34 2.48 1.75 -7.18
CA TYR A 34 2.34 0.99 -5.95
C TYR A 34 2.94 -0.41 -6.11
N LYS A 35 3.73 -0.83 -5.12
CA LYS A 35 4.29 -2.18 -5.08
C LYS A 35 3.85 -2.92 -3.83
N TYR A 36 3.02 -3.93 -4.03
CA TYR A 36 2.62 -4.87 -2.99
C TYR A 36 3.76 -5.86 -2.70
N ARG A 37 3.99 -6.13 -1.42
CA ARG A 37 5.07 -6.97 -0.89
C ARG A 37 4.53 -7.92 0.15
N ALA A 38 4.81 -9.20 -0.06
CA ALA A 38 4.43 -10.29 0.82
C ALA A 38 5.20 -10.27 2.16
N ASN A 39 6.42 -9.71 2.17
CA ASN A 39 7.30 -9.66 3.33
C ASN A 39 7.65 -11.02 3.95
N ILE A 40 7.67 -12.06 3.11
CA ILE A 40 7.98 -13.42 3.55
C ILE A 40 9.44 -13.56 4.00
N VAL A 41 9.66 -14.45 4.98
CA VAL A 41 10.99 -14.83 5.43
C VAL A 41 11.61 -15.78 4.42
N ILE A 42 12.75 -15.40 3.86
CA ILE A 42 13.59 -16.20 2.96
C ILE A 42 14.97 -16.26 3.62
N ASP A 43 15.50 -17.46 3.85
CA ASP A 43 16.80 -17.69 4.50
C ASP A 43 16.96 -16.93 5.84
N GLY A 44 15.89 -16.93 6.65
CA GLY A 44 15.87 -16.27 7.96
C GLY A 44 15.79 -14.74 7.90
N LYS A 45 15.63 -14.14 6.71
CA LYS A 45 15.52 -12.68 6.54
C LYS A 45 14.25 -12.29 5.80
N LYS A 46 13.66 -11.16 6.20
CA LYS A 46 12.57 -10.52 5.46
C LYS A 46 13.14 -9.73 4.30
N ARG A 47 13.32 -10.39 3.16
CA ARG A 47 13.98 -9.83 1.97
C ARG A 47 13.39 -8.48 1.57
N ASP A 48 12.06 -8.36 1.52
CA ASP A 48 11.39 -7.15 1.04
C ASP A 48 11.63 -5.94 1.98
N THR A 49 11.59 -6.14 3.29
CA THR A 49 11.93 -5.11 4.29
C THR A 49 13.40 -4.70 4.21
N ASP A 50 14.31 -5.67 4.03
CA ASP A 50 15.75 -5.39 3.91
C ASP A 50 16.07 -4.59 2.64
N GLN A 51 15.56 -5.02 1.49
CA GLN A 51 15.71 -4.32 0.22
C GLN A 51 15.14 -2.90 0.28
N LEU A 52 13.94 -2.72 0.84
CA LEU A 52 13.34 -1.40 1.03
C LEU A 52 14.24 -0.48 1.88
N SER A 53 14.78 -0.98 2.99
CA SER A 53 15.64 -0.19 3.89
C SER A 53 16.96 0.25 3.23
N LYS A 54 17.43 -0.53 2.25
CA LYS A 54 18.65 -0.25 1.48
C LYS A 54 18.41 0.52 0.19
N ASN A 55 17.16 0.90 -0.10
CA ASN A 55 16.77 1.51 -1.37
C ASN A 55 17.13 0.63 -2.58
N ILE A 56 16.84 -0.65 -2.44
CA ILE A 56 17.02 -1.64 -3.50
C ILE A 56 15.65 -2.15 -3.92
N LEU A 57 15.43 -2.26 -5.23
CA LEU A 57 14.39 -3.10 -5.79
C LEU A 57 15.01 -4.25 -6.57
N TYR A 58 14.28 -5.34 -6.74
CA TYR A 58 14.68 -6.44 -7.61
C TYR A 58 13.82 -6.44 -8.87
N ALA A 59 14.43 -6.14 -10.02
CA ALA A 59 13.82 -6.28 -11.34
C ALA A 59 13.90 -7.75 -11.77
N ALA A 60 12.75 -8.40 -11.90
CA ALA A 60 12.67 -9.83 -12.17
C ALA A 60 12.94 -10.13 -13.65
N ASP A 61 13.58 -11.26 -13.94
CA ASP A 61 13.56 -11.78 -15.30
C ASP A 61 12.17 -12.35 -15.60
N MET A 62 11.76 -12.30 -16.87
CA MET A 62 10.41 -12.65 -17.33
C MET A 62 9.93 -14.03 -16.85
N ARG A 63 10.85 -15.00 -16.70
CA ARG A 63 10.51 -16.38 -16.29
C ARG A 63 10.07 -16.50 -14.83
N LYS A 64 10.27 -15.46 -14.02
CA LYS A 64 9.87 -15.41 -12.60
C LYS A 64 8.57 -14.66 -12.36
N LEU A 65 7.96 -14.09 -13.40
CA LEU A 65 6.66 -13.45 -13.30
C LEU A 65 5.56 -14.53 -13.22
N ASN A 66 4.42 -14.18 -12.63
CA ASN A 66 3.40 -15.13 -12.19
C ASN A 66 2.33 -15.47 -13.24
N ASP A 67 2.22 -14.68 -14.32
CA ASP A 67 1.24 -14.91 -15.37
C ASP A 67 1.70 -16.06 -16.30
N PRO A 68 0.91 -17.13 -16.50
CA PRO A 68 1.25 -18.19 -17.45
C PRO A 68 1.36 -17.69 -18.91
N PHE A 69 0.78 -16.54 -19.24
CA PHE A 69 0.88 -15.92 -20.56
C PHE A 69 1.91 -14.77 -20.60
N GLU A 70 2.76 -14.64 -19.57
CA GLU A 70 3.77 -13.59 -19.52
C GLU A 70 4.66 -13.60 -20.77
N GLY A 71 4.82 -12.45 -21.42
CA GLY A 71 5.64 -12.33 -22.61
C GLY A 71 5.10 -13.04 -23.85
N SER A 72 3.88 -13.57 -23.80
CA SER A 72 3.33 -14.37 -24.89
C SER A 72 2.87 -13.50 -26.05
N VAL A 73 3.46 -13.75 -27.22
CA VAL A 73 3.15 -13.06 -28.47
C VAL A 73 2.90 -14.08 -29.57
N GLU A 74 2.19 -13.66 -30.62
CA GLU A 74 2.11 -14.43 -31.86
C GLU A 74 3.30 -14.10 -32.75
N LEU A 75 4.07 -15.10 -33.11
CA LEU A 75 5.24 -14.96 -33.97
C LEU A 75 4.86 -15.11 -35.45
N PRO A 76 5.57 -14.42 -36.36
CA PRO A 76 5.38 -14.61 -37.80
C PRO A 76 5.65 -16.06 -38.20
N LYS A 77 4.95 -16.55 -39.24
CA LYS A 77 5.05 -17.93 -39.73
C LYS A 77 6.09 -18.13 -40.85
N SER A 78 6.79 -17.07 -41.25
CA SER A 78 7.77 -17.06 -42.33
C SER A 78 9.11 -17.65 -41.90
N ASP A 79 9.91 -18.10 -42.87
CA ASP A 79 11.25 -18.67 -42.63
C ASP A 79 12.25 -17.64 -42.06
N GLU A 80 11.96 -16.34 -42.16
CA GLU A 80 12.73 -15.24 -41.57
C GLU A 80 12.66 -15.21 -40.02
N HIS A 81 11.75 -16.01 -39.42
CA HIS A 81 11.58 -16.19 -37.97
C HIS A 81 12.88 -16.62 -37.26
N GLU A 82 13.58 -17.63 -37.76
CA GLU A 82 14.76 -18.18 -37.06
C GLU A 82 15.93 -17.19 -37.01
N TYR A 83 16.07 -16.33 -38.01
CA TYR A 83 17.22 -15.45 -38.16
C TYR A 83 17.11 -14.15 -37.35
N TRP A 84 15.90 -13.59 -37.19
CA TRP A 84 15.73 -12.27 -36.57
C TRP A 84 15.00 -12.30 -35.23
N VAL A 85 13.91 -13.05 -35.14
CA VAL A 85 13.04 -13.06 -33.95
C VAL A 85 13.68 -13.88 -32.81
N THR A 86 14.27 -15.04 -33.10
CA THR A 86 14.87 -15.90 -32.06
C THR A 86 16.02 -15.20 -31.31
N PRO A 87 17.00 -14.55 -31.96
CA PRO A 87 18.04 -13.80 -31.25
C PRO A 87 17.50 -12.61 -30.45
N ILE A 88 16.42 -11.97 -30.92
CA ILE A 88 15.76 -10.89 -30.21
C ILE A 88 15.10 -11.41 -28.93
N ILE A 89 14.31 -12.48 -29.02
CA ILE A 89 13.68 -13.12 -27.86
C ILE A 89 14.75 -13.61 -26.87
N GLN A 90 15.88 -14.12 -27.36
CA GLN A 90 17.00 -14.49 -26.50
C GLN A 90 17.55 -13.31 -25.68
N LYS A 91 17.68 -12.13 -26.31
CA LYS A 91 18.09 -10.90 -25.60
C LYS A 91 17.07 -10.47 -24.53
N LEU A 92 15.78 -10.79 -24.72
CA LEU A 92 14.73 -10.46 -23.76
C LEU A 92 14.86 -11.22 -22.44
N TYR A 93 15.49 -12.39 -22.40
CA TYR A 93 15.70 -13.11 -21.14
C TYR A 93 16.63 -12.40 -20.16
N ASN A 94 17.47 -11.49 -20.65
CA ASN A 94 18.35 -10.70 -19.78
C ASN A 94 17.65 -9.46 -19.23
N VAL A 95 16.51 -9.05 -19.76
CA VAL A 95 15.78 -7.84 -19.34
C VAL A 95 15.22 -8.00 -17.92
N GLY A 96 15.31 -6.93 -17.14
CA GLY A 96 14.68 -6.84 -15.82
C GLY A 96 13.33 -6.16 -15.88
N ILE A 97 12.31 -6.72 -15.24
CA ILE A 97 10.96 -6.17 -15.21
C ILE A 97 10.60 -5.86 -13.76
N TYR A 98 10.17 -4.63 -13.51
CA TYR A 98 9.62 -4.23 -12.24
C TYR A 98 8.19 -3.74 -12.41
N SER A 99 7.26 -4.64 -12.12
CA SER A 99 5.82 -4.41 -12.15
C SER A 99 5.35 -3.56 -10.98
N LEU A 100 4.61 -2.50 -11.27
CA LEU A 100 3.94 -1.63 -10.32
C LEU A 100 2.47 -1.51 -10.70
N SER A 101 1.61 -1.17 -9.75
CA SER A 101 0.20 -0.87 -10.01
C SER A 101 -0.05 0.63 -9.96
N LYS A 102 -0.95 1.13 -10.81
CA LYS A 102 -1.49 2.49 -10.78
C LYS A 102 -2.87 2.48 -10.13
N LEU A 103 -3.21 3.56 -9.44
CA LEU A 103 -4.59 3.78 -9.00
C LEU A 103 -5.49 4.03 -10.21
N LYS A 104 -6.74 3.61 -10.10
CA LYS A 104 -7.81 4.05 -10.98
C LYS A 104 -8.23 5.48 -10.60
N ASN A 105 -8.84 6.21 -11.54
CA ASN A 105 -9.13 7.66 -11.39
C ASN A 105 -9.97 8.04 -10.16
N ASN A 106 -10.70 7.10 -9.56
CA ASN A 106 -11.56 7.30 -8.39
C ASN A 106 -10.94 6.81 -7.07
N GLU A 107 -9.73 6.23 -7.11
CA GLU A 107 -9.05 5.68 -5.95
C GLU A 107 -8.05 6.70 -5.39
N THR A 108 -7.93 6.77 -4.06
CA THR A 108 -7.03 7.71 -3.36
C THR A 108 -5.87 7.02 -2.65
N PHE A 109 -5.87 5.68 -2.63
CA PHE A 109 -4.85 4.83 -2.01
C PHE A 109 -4.92 3.44 -2.65
N PRO A 110 -3.92 2.55 -2.46
CA PRO A 110 -3.90 1.20 -3.06
C PRO A 110 -4.97 0.31 -2.43
N CYS A 111 -6.23 0.42 -2.88
CA CYS A 111 -7.40 -0.18 -2.22
C CYS A 111 -7.89 -1.48 -2.88
N ASN A 112 -7.24 -1.94 -3.95
CA ASN A 112 -7.64 -3.15 -4.67
C ASN A 112 -7.41 -4.41 -3.82
N GLU A 113 -8.49 -5.04 -3.38
CA GLU A 113 -8.47 -6.23 -2.51
C GLU A 113 -7.76 -7.44 -3.14
N LEU A 114 -7.86 -7.64 -4.46
CA LEU A 114 -7.20 -8.74 -5.15
C LEU A 114 -5.68 -8.57 -5.14
N LEU A 115 -5.18 -7.34 -5.33
CA LEU A 115 -3.74 -7.06 -5.26
C LEU A 115 -3.18 -7.32 -3.86
N TRP A 116 -3.91 -6.92 -2.80
CA TRP A 116 -3.54 -7.26 -1.43
C TRP A 116 -3.58 -8.77 -1.17
N ALA A 117 -4.59 -9.47 -1.68
CA ALA A 117 -4.74 -10.91 -1.51
C ALA A 117 -3.60 -11.69 -2.18
N HIS A 118 -3.29 -11.35 -3.43
CA HIS A 118 -2.31 -12.07 -4.25
C HIS A 118 -0.86 -11.69 -3.95
N TYR A 119 -0.56 -10.41 -3.77
CA TYR A 119 0.82 -9.92 -3.74
C TYR A 119 1.30 -9.44 -2.37
N ALA A 120 0.39 -9.17 -1.43
CA ALA A 120 0.72 -8.80 -0.06
C ALA A 120 0.40 -9.91 0.94
N ASN A 121 0.59 -11.18 0.52
CA ASN A 121 0.45 -12.38 1.36
C ASN A 121 -0.88 -12.39 2.14
N SER A 122 -2.00 -12.26 1.43
CA SER A 122 -3.34 -12.20 2.04
C SER A 122 -3.47 -11.10 3.11
N HIS A 123 -3.04 -9.88 2.77
CA HIS A 123 -3.03 -8.68 3.62
C HIS A 123 -2.10 -8.74 4.85
N THR A 124 -1.20 -9.71 4.95
CA THR A 124 -0.18 -9.74 6.04
C THR A 124 1.09 -8.97 5.69
N GLY A 125 1.26 -8.61 4.42
CA GLY A 125 2.36 -7.81 3.91
C GLY A 125 2.10 -6.30 3.94
N PHE A 126 2.76 -5.58 3.05
CA PHE A 126 2.66 -4.12 2.93
C PHE A 126 2.71 -3.68 1.47
N CYS A 127 2.41 -2.41 1.21
CA CYS A 127 2.48 -1.80 -0.10
C CYS A 127 3.34 -0.53 -0.06
N ILE A 128 4.25 -0.40 -1.01
CA ILE A 128 5.17 0.73 -1.13
C ILE A 128 4.60 1.68 -2.18
N GLU A 129 4.42 2.95 -1.82
CA GLU A 129 4.11 4.00 -2.76
C GLU A 129 5.40 4.67 -3.25
N TYR A 130 5.55 4.70 -4.57
CA TYR A 130 6.61 5.41 -5.26
C TYR A 130 6.07 6.65 -5.97
N ASP A 131 6.85 7.72 -5.92
CA ASP A 131 6.86 8.76 -6.95
C ASP A 131 7.49 8.18 -8.22
N LEU A 132 6.67 7.90 -9.24
CA LEU A 132 7.12 7.21 -10.45
C LEU A 132 8.09 8.05 -11.26
N ASP A 133 7.94 9.37 -11.26
CA ASP A 133 8.81 10.26 -12.03
C ASP A 133 10.21 10.26 -11.41
N LYS A 134 10.33 10.37 -10.08
CA LYS A 134 11.63 10.25 -9.41
C LYS A 134 12.27 8.89 -9.65
N LEU A 135 11.47 7.82 -9.55
CA LEU A 135 11.96 6.45 -9.71
C LEU A 135 12.46 6.20 -11.15
N SER A 136 11.68 6.59 -12.15
CA SER A 136 12.01 6.38 -13.57
C SER A 136 13.14 7.29 -14.05
N ASN A 137 13.13 8.58 -13.69
CA ASN A 137 14.18 9.51 -14.10
C ASN A 137 15.54 9.15 -13.50
N TYR A 138 15.58 8.71 -12.24
CA TYR A 138 16.82 8.25 -11.61
C TYR A 138 17.42 7.06 -12.34
N ALA A 139 16.61 6.05 -12.63
CA ALA A 139 17.11 4.86 -13.30
C ALA A 139 17.46 5.11 -14.78
N GLN A 140 16.80 6.06 -15.46
CA GLN A 140 17.25 6.56 -16.78
C GLN A 140 18.60 7.28 -16.70
N SER A 141 18.84 8.08 -15.64
CA SER A 141 20.13 8.77 -15.47
C SER A 141 21.30 7.82 -15.23
N ASN A 142 21.03 6.63 -14.68
CA ASN A 142 22.00 5.53 -14.57
C ASN A 142 22.03 4.64 -15.83
N TYR A 143 21.34 5.04 -16.91
CA TYR A 143 21.21 4.30 -18.17
C TYR A 143 20.67 2.86 -18.00
N ASP A 144 19.94 2.58 -16.93
CA ASP A 144 19.54 1.21 -16.57
C ASP A 144 18.10 0.88 -17.01
N ILE A 145 17.23 1.90 -17.16
CA ILE A 145 15.88 1.72 -17.72
C ILE A 145 15.88 1.94 -19.23
N SER A 146 15.36 0.95 -19.95
CA SER A 146 15.03 1.09 -21.38
C SER A 146 13.66 1.77 -21.57
N HIS A 147 12.64 1.31 -20.83
CA HIS A 147 11.26 1.74 -21.03
C HIS A 147 10.44 1.82 -19.73
N VAL A 148 9.50 2.75 -19.71
CA VAL A 148 8.35 2.72 -18.79
C VAL A 148 7.13 2.36 -19.63
N LEU A 149 6.51 1.22 -19.34
CA LEU A 149 5.40 0.68 -20.13
C LEU A 149 4.12 0.67 -19.30
N HIS A 150 3.07 1.29 -19.81
CA HIS A 150 1.71 1.02 -19.35
C HIS A 150 1.23 -0.25 -20.03
N VAL A 151 0.82 -1.24 -19.24
CA VAL A 151 0.37 -2.52 -19.77
C VAL A 151 -0.98 -2.32 -20.46
N SER A 152 -1.06 -2.81 -21.70
CA SER A 152 -2.28 -2.87 -22.49
C SER A 152 -2.93 -4.23 -22.30
N TYR A 153 -4.23 -4.25 -22.07
CA TYR A 153 -4.95 -5.50 -21.80
C TYR A 153 -5.79 -5.89 -23.01
N ALA A 154 -5.69 -7.17 -23.42
CA ALA A 154 -6.41 -7.71 -24.56
C ALA A 154 -6.68 -9.21 -24.40
N ASP A 155 -7.74 -9.73 -25.02
CA ASP A 155 -7.99 -11.18 -25.05
C ASP A 155 -7.06 -11.91 -26.03
N GLU A 156 -6.73 -11.25 -27.13
CA GLU A 156 -5.83 -11.80 -28.16
C GLU A 156 -4.38 -11.39 -27.89
N ARG A 157 -3.46 -12.33 -28.08
CA ARG A 157 -2.01 -12.05 -27.98
C ARG A 157 -1.59 -11.09 -29.09
N PRO A 158 -0.68 -10.13 -28.82
CA PRO A 158 -0.20 -9.24 -29.86
C PRO A 158 0.63 -10.00 -30.89
N LYS A 159 0.49 -9.59 -32.15
CA LYS A 159 1.26 -10.13 -33.27
C LYS A 159 2.58 -9.38 -33.43
N VAL A 160 3.69 -10.10 -33.41
CA VAL A 160 4.99 -9.57 -33.84
C VAL A 160 5.05 -9.62 -35.36
N SER A 161 5.46 -8.51 -35.97
CA SER A 161 5.63 -8.35 -37.41
C SER A 161 7.13 -8.28 -37.74
N GLU A 162 7.50 -8.71 -38.94
CA GLU A 162 8.87 -8.60 -39.47
C GLU A 162 9.37 -7.14 -39.52
N ASN A 163 8.45 -6.19 -39.64
CA ASN A 163 8.76 -4.76 -39.64
C ASN A 163 8.90 -4.17 -38.24
N ASP A 164 8.64 -4.94 -37.18
CA ASP A 164 8.87 -4.46 -35.83
C ASP A 164 10.37 -4.28 -35.59
N ASN A 165 10.76 -3.25 -34.86
CA ASN A 165 12.11 -3.18 -34.30
C ASN A 165 12.14 -3.76 -32.88
N ILE A 166 13.34 -3.87 -32.30
CA ILE A 166 13.54 -4.42 -30.94
C ILE A 166 12.65 -3.73 -29.87
N ILE A 167 12.45 -2.42 -29.97
CA ILE A 167 11.62 -1.65 -29.02
C ILE A 167 10.13 -2.01 -29.19
N GLN A 168 9.65 -2.17 -30.43
CA GLN A 168 8.28 -2.57 -30.70
C GLN A 168 8.02 -4.01 -30.23
N VAL A 169 8.96 -4.92 -30.45
CA VAL A 169 8.88 -6.28 -29.91
C VAL A 169 8.84 -6.26 -28.38
N GLN A 170 9.73 -5.50 -27.73
CA GLN A 170 9.73 -5.35 -26.27
C GLN A 170 8.40 -4.78 -25.74
N LYS A 171 7.82 -3.79 -26.41
CA LYS A 171 6.50 -3.26 -26.05
C LYS A 171 5.39 -4.29 -26.16
N LYS A 172 5.42 -5.15 -27.18
CA LYS A 172 4.45 -6.23 -27.35
C LYS A 172 4.64 -7.33 -26.30
N VAL A 173 5.88 -7.76 -26.07
CA VAL A 173 6.19 -8.84 -25.12
C VAL A 173 5.94 -8.38 -23.68
N PHE A 174 6.46 -7.23 -23.28
CA PHE A 174 6.41 -6.79 -21.89
C PHE A 174 5.26 -5.85 -21.57
N GLY A 175 4.61 -5.28 -22.59
CA GLY A 175 3.56 -4.26 -22.42
C GLY A 175 2.15 -4.77 -22.69
N THR A 176 1.93 -6.08 -22.85
CA THR A 176 0.57 -6.63 -22.99
C THR A 176 0.28 -7.76 -22.02
N LYS A 177 -0.97 -7.86 -21.57
CA LYS A 177 -1.44 -8.92 -20.67
C LYS A 177 -2.90 -9.26 -20.98
N SER A 178 -3.40 -10.40 -20.49
CA SER A 178 -4.81 -10.77 -20.70
C SER A 178 -5.76 -9.84 -19.94
N LEU A 179 -6.98 -9.66 -20.44
CA LEU A 179 -8.03 -8.85 -19.77
C LEU A 179 -8.30 -9.29 -18.32
N ALA A 180 -8.09 -10.57 -18.01
CA ALA A 180 -8.23 -11.10 -16.65
C ALA A 180 -7.37 -10.35 -15.62
N TRP A 181 -6.26 -9.72 -16.03
CA TRP A 181 -5.35 -8.97 -15.17
C TRP A 181 -5.52 -7.45 -15.26
N GLU A 182 -6.54 -6.94 -15.96
CA GLU A 182 -6.77 -5.50 -16.14
C GLU A 182 -6.91 -4.77 -14.79
N TYR A 183 -7.41 -5.45 -13.77
CA TYR A 183 -7.55 -4.89 -12.43
C TYR A 183 -6.23 -4.45 -11.80
N GLU A 184 -5.08 -4.95 -12.28
CA GLU A 184 -3.76 -4.56 -11.77
C GLU A 184 -3.37 -3.14 -12.16
N ASN A 185 -3.93 -2.63 -13.28
CA ASN A 185 -3.60 -1.33 -13.86
C ASN A 185 -2.08 -1.10 -13.89
N GLU A 186 -1.39 -2.04 -14.51
CA GLU A 186 0.04 -2.26 -14.33
C GLU A 186 0.88 -1.26 -15.13
N VAL A 187 1.91 -0.72 -14.48
CA VAL A 187 3.01 0.01 -15.10
C VAL A 187 4.32 -0.73 -14.82
N ARG A 188 5.10 -0.99 -15.87
CA ARG A 188 6.36 -1.74 -15.78
C ARG A 188 7.55 -0.81 -16.03
N LEU A 189 8.51 -0.86 -15.11
CA LEU A 189 9.85 -0.37 -15.40
C LEU A 189 10.64 -1.52 -16.04
N VAL A 190 11.11 -1.30 -17.26
CA VAL A 190 11.88 -2.26 -18.03
C VAL A 190 13.34 -1.83 -17.98
N PHE A 191 14.18 -2.70 -17.43
CA PHE A 191 15.61 -2.49 -17.23
C PHE A 191 16.42 -3.30 -18.24
N GLU A 192 17.58 -2.81 -18.64
CA GLU A 192 18.47 -3.51 -19.58
C GLU A 192 18.87 -4.90 -19.07
N LYS A 193 19.08 -5.02 -17.75
CA LYS A 193 19.44 -6.27 -17.08
C LYS A 193 18.57 -6.56 -15.85
N TYR A 194 18.15 -7.80 -15.65
CA TYR A 194 17.50 -8.25 -14.42
C TYR A 194 18.44 -8.21 -13.21
N GLY A 195 17.87 -8.17 -12.00
CA GLY A 195 18.60 -8.19 -10.75
C GLY A 195 18.29 -6.99 -9.87
N GLU A 196 19.18 -6.73 -8.92
CA GLU A 196 19.05 -5.61 -7.98
C GLU A 196 19.30 -4.27 -8.66
N LYS A 197 18.47 -3.29 -8.31
CA LYS A 197 18.52 -1.92 -8.81
C LYS A 197 18.44 -0.97 -7.63
N THR A 198 19.32 0.01 -7.59
CA THR A 198 19.26 1.10 -6.63
C THR A 198 18.14 2.05 -7.00
N VAL A 199 17.40 2.54 -6.00
CA VAL A 199 16.35 3.54 -6.17
C VAL A 199 16.74 4.81 -5.41
N PRO A 200 16.27 5.99 -5.83
CA PRO A 200 16.61 7.22 -5.12
C PRO A 200 15.85 7.25 -3.79
N GLU A 201 16.50 7.76 -2.74
CA GLU A 201 15.97 7.73 -1.37
C GLU A 201 14.61 8.43 -1.21
N ASN A 202 14.36 9.43 -2.07
CA ASN A 202 13.16 10.26 -2.06
C ASN A 202 12.07 9.79 -3.03
N ALA A 203 12.23 8.63 -3.69
CA ALA A 203 11.19 8.04 -4.52
C ALA A 203 10.12 7.34 -3.69
N VAL A 204 10.46 6.74 -2.54
CA VAL A 204 9.45 6.18 -1.64
C VAL A 204 8.79 7.32 -0.88
N THR A 205 7.47 7.45 -0.99
CA THR A 205 6.72 8.55 -0.36
C THR A 205 5.76 8.09 0.72
N ALA A 206 5.23 6.87 0.61
CA ALA A 206 4.39 6.29 1.65
C ALA A 206 4.53 4.76 1.71
N ILE A 207 4.19 4.21 2.87
CA ILE A 207 4.06 2.77 3.10
C ILE A 207 2.68 2.50 3.69
N TYR A 208 1.95 1.60 3.05
CA TYR A 208 0.65 1.12 3.50
C TYR A 208 0.82 -0.25 4.10
N PHE A 209 0.36 -0.44 5.34
CA PHE A 209 0.40 -1.70 6.02
C PHE A 209 -0.88 -2.49 5.77
N GLY A 210 -0.73 -3.77 5.43
CA GLY A 210 -1.87 -4.64 5.20
C GLY A 210 -2.74 -4.78 6.44
N LEU A 211 -4.01 -5.12 6.20
CA LEU A 211 -5.03 -5.32 7.23
C LEU A 211 -4.57 -6.24 8.37
N LYS A 212 -3.79 -7.27 8.02
CA LYS A 212 -3.35 -8.35 8.93
C LYS A 212 -1.84 -8.32 9.17
N ILE A 213 -1.18 -7.18 8.94
CA ILE A 213 0.25 -7.10 9.21
C ILE A 213 0.50 -7.39 10.69
N SER A 214 1.56 -8.16 10.99
CA SER A 214 1.94 -8.39 12.37
C SER A 214 2.49 -7.10 12.99
N LEU A 215 2.32 -6.95 14.31
CA LEU A 215 2.89 -5.83 15.04
C LEU A 215 4.42 -5.75 14.89
N GLU A 216 5.10 -6.90 14.90
CA GLU A 216 6.55 -7.02 14.75
C GLU A 216 7.02 -6.50 13.37
N ASP A 217 6.33 -6.92 12.29
CA ASP A 217 6.62 -6.48 10.92
C ASP A 217 6.42 -4.98 10.76
N ARG A 218 5.29 -4.48 11.29
CA ARG A 218 4.96 -3.06 11.23
C ARG A 218 6.02 -2.23 11.95
N ARG A 219 6.40 -2.62 13.17
CA ARG A 219 7.44 -1.95 13.96
C ARG A 219 8.78 -1.94 13.26
N GLU A 220 9.20 -3.09 12.71
CA GLU A 220 10.49 -3.18 12.04
C GLU A 220 10.55 -2.30 10.78
N ILE A 221 9.49 -2.28 9.98
CA ILE A 221 9.41 -1.42 8.80
C ILE A 221 9.40 0.06 9.21
N ILE A 222 8.59 0.45 10.19
CA ILE A 222 8.56 1.83 10.70
C ILE A 222 9.95 2.23 11.18
N LYS A 223 10.57 1.42 12.06
CA LYS A 223 11.90 1.69 12.62
C LYS A 223 12.96 1.91 11.54
N ARG A 224 12.98 1.10 10.48
CA ARG A 224 13.97 1.21 9.40
C ARG A 224 13.71 2.40 8.46
N MET A 225 12.47 2.85 8.37
CA MET A 225 12.04 3.84 7.37
C MET A 225 11.71 5.22 7.96
N SER A 226 11.57 5.33 9.28
CA SER A 226 11.36 6.59 9.99
C SER A 226 12.49 7.58 9.74
N GLY A 227 12.18 8.87 9.76
CA GLY A 227 13.15 9.95 9.52
C GLY A 227 13.44 10.23 8.05
N ARG A 228 12.87 9.45 7.11
CA ARG A 228 13.10 9.59 5.67
C ARG A 228 12.05 10.43 4.93
N GLY A 229 11.16 11.10 5.66
CA GLY A 229 10.04 11.85 5.06
C GLY A 229 8.99 10.94 4.40
N ILE A 230 8.84 9.72 4.91
CA ILE A 230 7.87 8.72 4.43
C ILE A 230 6.65 8.71 5.35
N ASP A 231 5.47 8.76 4.74
CA ASP A 231 4.22 8.61 5.46
C ASP A 231 3.85 7.14 5.66
N PHE A 232 3.27 6.81 6.82
CA PHE A 232 2.81 5.46 7.12
C PHE A 232 1.30 5.41 7.24
N TYR A 233 0.69 4.39 6.68
CA TYR A 233 -0.76 4.20 6.69
C TYR A 233 -1.11 2.78 7.12
N GLN A 234 -2.20 2.64 7.87
CA GLN A 234 -2.81 1.35 8.16
C GLN A 234 -4.03 1.16 7.26
N VAL A 235 -4.10 0.02 6.57
CA VAL A 235 -5.30 -0.39 5.84
C VAL A 235 -6.28 -1.02 6.81
N GLU A 236 -7.55 -0.63 6.71
CA GLU A 236 -8.67 -1.07 7.55
C GLU A 236 -9.89 -1.36 6.68
N ARG A 237 -10.84 -2.15 7.21
CA ARG A 237 -12.16 -2.30 6.59
C ARG A 237 -13.03 -1.07 6.84
N ILE A 238 -13.94 -0.80 5.92
CA ILE A 238 -15.07 0.10 6.18
C ILE A 238 -16.24 -0.75 6.69
N GLU A 239 -16.77 -0.39 7.85
CA GLU A 239 -17.87 -1.12 8.49
C GLU A 239 -19.07 -1.22 7.55
N ASN A 240 -19.64 -2.43 7.42
CA ASN A 240 -20.80 -2.74 6.56
C ASN A 240 -20.58 -2.59 5.04
N LEU A 241 -19.34 -2.44 4.55
CA LEU A 241 -19.03 -2.36 3.12
C LEU A 241 -17.89 -3.33 2.74
N TYR A 242 -17.94 -3.89 1.53
CA TYR A 242 -16.80 -4.58 0.90
C TYR A 242 -15.81 -3.56 0.34
N GLN A 243 -15.30 -2.71 1.23
CA GLN A 243 -14.39 -1.62 0.89
C GLN A 243 -13.33 -1.48 1.97
N LEU A 244 -12.14 -1.07 1.53
CA LEU A 244 -11.03 -0.74 2.39
C LEU A 244 -10.94 0.78 2.55
N LYS A 245 -10.35 1.23 3.65
CA LYS A 245 -9.85 2.59 3.85
C LYS A 245 -8.39 2.51 4.31
N ALA A 246 -7.67 3.63 4.21
CA ALA A 246 -6.35 3.78 4.79
C ALA A 246 -6.34 4.97 5.75
N SER A 247 -5.84 4.77 6.98
CA SER A 247 -5.64 5.84 7.97
C SER A 247 -4.16 6.14 8.12
N LYS A 248 -3.79 7.42 8.06
CA LYS A 248 -2.40 7.85 8.29
C LYS A 248 -2.06 7.63 9.76
N LEU A 249 -0.92 6.99 10.05
CA LEU A 249 -0.44 6.77 11.40
C LEU A 249 0.19 8.06 11.95
N LEU A 250 -0.36 8.55 13.06
CA LEU A 250 0.05 9.79 13.72
C LEU A 250 0.98 9.56 14.92
N PHE A 251 1.10 8.31 15.40
CA PHE A 251 1.85 7.95 16.61
C PHE A 251 1.44 8.75 17.86
N ASP A 252 0.18 9.19 17.88
CA ASP A 252 -0.46 9.81 19.04
C ASP A 252 -1.20 8.73 19.84
N TYR A 253 -0.98 8.73 21.15
CA TYR A 253 -1.61 7.82 22.10
C TYR A 253 -2.24 8.60 23.28
N SER A 254 -2.80 9.77 22.98
CA SER A 254 -3.60 10.57 23.90
C SER A 254 -4.73 9.75 24.55
N HIS A 255 -4.79 9.79 25.88
CA HIS A 255 -5.72 8.99 26.68
C HIS A 255 -6.01 9.64 28.04
N GLU A 256 -7.07 9.15 28.69
CA GLU A 256 -7.46 9.53 30.05
C GLU A 256 -7.86 8.29 30.84
N ILE A 257 -7.40 8.16 32.10
CA ILE A 257 -7.89 7.11 33.00
C ILE A 257 -9.23 7.55 33.55
N VAL A 258 -10.30 6.87 33.16
CA VAL A 258 -11.68 7.22 33.53
C VAL A 258 -12.25 6.32 34.63
N ASN A 259 -11.64 5.17 34.90
CA ASN A 259 -11.91 4.38 36.10
C ASN A 259 -10.61 3.71 36.58
N PHE A 260 -10.44 3.60 37.90
CA PHE A 260 -9.33 2.90 38.52
C PHE A 260 -9.82 2.18 39.76
N GLU A 261 -9.56 0.88 39.84
CA GLU A 261 -9.90 0.05 40.98
C GLU A 261 -8.67 -0.75 41.41
N GLN A 262 -8.21 -0.49 42.64
CA GLN A 262 -7.09 -1.21 43.23
C GLN A 262 -7.60 -2.45 43.96
N MET A 263 -7.30 -3.65 43.47
CA MET A 263 -7.58 -4.91 44.18
C MET A 263 -6.32 -5.41 44.92
N PRO A 264 -6.46 -6.37 45.85
CA PRO A 264 -5.31 -6.88 46.61
C PRO A 264 -4.14 -7.35 45.73
N THR A 265 -4.42 -8.01 44.61
CA THR A 265 -3.41 -8.64 43.74
C THR A 265 -3.28 -8.02 42.34
N VAL A 266 -4.33 -7.39 41.82
CA VAL A 266 -4.40 -6.89 40.44
C VAL A 266 -5.11 -5.55 40.41
N ASP A 267 -4.62 -4.60 39.65
CA ASP A 267 -5.27 -3.30 39.47
C ASP A 267 -6.13 -3.32 38.19
N ASN A 268 -7.31 -2.71 38.21
CA ASN A 268 -8.15 -2.58 37.02
C ASN A 268 -8.16 -1.12 36.56
N TYR A 269 -7.80 -0.90 35.30
CA TYR A 269 -7.85 0.41 34.66
C TYR A 269 -8.91 0.43 33.57
N MET A 270 -9.71 1.48 33.53
CA MET A 270 -10.50 1.84 32.35
C MET A 270 -9.96 3.13 31.76
N ILE A 271 -9.64 3.09 30.48
CA ILE A 271 -8.99 4.18 29.76
C ILE A 271 -9.88 4.64 28.62
N LEU A 272 -10.16 5.94 28.58
CA LEU A 272 -10.73 6.59 27.40
C LEU A 272 -9.60 6.95 26.43
N TYR A 273 -9.57 6.28 25.28
CA TYR A 273 -8.60 6.52 24.23
C TYR A 273 -9.10 7.61 23.28
N LYS A 274 -8.30 8.66 23.10
CA LYS A 274 -8.71 9.89 22.41
C LYS A 274 -8.06 10.07 21.04
N SER A 275 -7.08 9.23 20.70
CA SER A 275 -6.32 9.37 19.46
C SER A 275 -7.09 8.84 18.25
N ALA A 276 -6.73 9.35 17.07
CA ALA A 276 -7.43 9.03 15.82
C ALA A 276 -7.18 7.59 15.34
N ASN A 277 -5.93 7.11 15.45
CA ASN A 277 -5.57 5.74 15.04
C ASN A 277 -6.04 4.74 16.09
N LYS A 278 -6.95 3.87 15.68
CA LYS A 278 -7.65 2.92 16.54
C LYS A 278 -7.42 1.47 16.14
N ASP A 279 -6.64 1.20 15.10
CA ASP A 279 -6.36 -0.15 14.61
C ASP A 279 -5.73 -1.06 15.67
N GLU A 280 -5.91 -2.37 15.50
CA GLU A 280 -5.46 -3.41 16.43
C GLU A 280 -3.99 -3.22 16.86
N ASN A 281 -3.08 -3.06 15.90
CA ASN A 281 -1.65 -2.91 16.20
C ASN A 281 -1.35 -1.61 16.97
N THR A 282 -2.05 -0.51 16.66
CA THR A 282 -1.92 0.76 17.42
C THR A 282 -2.42 0.61 18.86
N LEU A 283 -3.51 -0.12 19.06
CA LEU A 283 -4.01 -0.42 20.41
C LEU A 283 -3.06 -1.32 21.19
N MET A 284 -2.48 -2.34 20.54
CA MET A 284 -1.45 -3.18 21.14
C MET A 284 -0.23 -2.36 21.58
N GLU A 285 0.27 -1.47 20.72
CA GLU A 285 1.35 -0.54 21.06
C GLU A 285 1.01 0.35 22.25
N PHE A 286 -0.19 0.96 22.21
CA PHE A 286 -0.65 1.80 23.30
C PHE A 286 -0.67 1.04 24.63
N ILE A 287 -1.28 -0.15 24.66
CA ILE A 287 -1.41 -0.98 25.85
C ILE A 287 -0.03 -1.41 26.35
N GLU A 288 0.88 -1.80 25.47
CA GLU A 288 2.25 -2.15 25.85
C GLU A 288 2.98 -0.95 26.50
N LEU A 289 2.89 0.23 25.90
CA LEU A 289 3.48 1.46 26.42
C LEU A 289 2.86 1.91 27.75
N PHE A 290 1.54 1.76 27.90
CA PHE A 290 0.84 2.07 29.13
C PHE A 290 1.27 1.09 30.25
N ARG A 291 1.26 -0.22 29.96
CA ARG A 291 1.63 -1.28 30.89
C ARG A 291 3.07 -1.15 31.38
N LYS A 292 4.02 -0.72 30.54
CA LYS A 292 5.42 -0.43 30.92
C LYS A 292 5.55 0.62 32.03
N LYS A 293 4.55 1.47 32.24
CA LYS A 293 4.54 2.50 33.30
C LYS A 293 3.98 1.97 34.63
N LEU A 294 3.35 0.80 34.62
CA LEU A 294 2.70 0.21 35.79
C LEU A 294 3.69 -0.67 36.56
N ARG A 295 3.48 -0.80 37.87
CA ARG A 295 4.33 -1.61 38.77
C ARG A 295 3.63 -2.88 39.28
N ARG A 296 2.32 -2.97 39.10
CA ARG A 296 1.48 -4.07 39.57
C ARG A 296 0.88 -4.79 38.36
N PRO A 297 0.53 -6.08 38.49
CA PRO A 297 -0.31 -6.74 37.51
C PRO A 297 -1.59 -5.93 37.30
N SER A 298 -1.99 -5.72 36.05
CA SER A 298 -3.16 -4.90 35.75
C SER A 298 -4.01 -5.44 34.61
N ASN A 299 -5.32 -5.37 34.78
CA ASN A 299 -6.26 -5.47 33.67
C ASN A 299 -6.50 -4.07 33.09
N ILE A 300 -6.51 -3.97 31.77
CA ILE A 300 -6.65 -2.71 31.05
C ILE A 300 -7.85 -2.85 30.11
N THR A 301 -8.89 -2.07 30.38
CA THR A 301 -10.02 -1.86 29.48
C THR A 301 -9.83 -0.52 28.79
N VAL A 302 -9.93 -0.50 27.47
CA VAL A 302 -9.84 0.71 26.66
C VAL A 302 -11.18 0.91 25.96
N ILE A 303 -11.72 2.12 26.05
CA ILE A 303 -12.95 2.53 25.36
C ILE A 303 -12.65 3.75 24.50
N ASP A 304 -13.33 3.88 23.36
CA ASP A 304 -13.17 5.04 22.49
C ASP A 304 -14.26 6.11 22.63
N ASP A 305 -15.29 5.82 23.43
CA ASP A 305 -16.35 6.74 23.78
C ASP A 305 -16.73 6.58 25.26
N ILE A 306 -16.83 7.70 25.98
CA ILE A 306 -17.12 7.72 27.42
C ILE A 306 -18.46 7.09 27.78
N ARG A 307 -19.42 7.05 26.84
CA ARG A 307 -20.73 6.44 27.04
C ARG A 307 -20.66 4.93 27.26
N ALA A 308 -19.59 4.27 26.84
CA ALA A 308 -19.38 2.85 27.12
C ALA A 308 -19.08 2.56 28.61
N LYS A 309 -18.50 3.53 29.35
CA LYS A 309 -18.13 3.37 30.77
C LYS A 309 -19.28 2.89 31.67
N PRO A 310 -20.44 3.59 31.76
CA PRO A 310 -21.53 3.17 32.65
C PRO A 310 -22.07 1.77 32.31
N ILE A 311 -22.06 1.40 31.02
CA ILE A 311 -22.51 0.08 30.54
C ILE A 311 -21.55 -1.02 31.01
N LEU A 312 -20.23 -0.76 30.94
CA LEU A 312 -19.22 -1.73 31.34
C LEU A 312 -19.10 -1.89 32.86
N VAL A 313 -19.26 -0.79 33.62
CA VAL A 313 -19.25 -0.83 35.09
C VAL A 313 -20.47 -1.58 35.63
N ASN A 314 -21.65 -1.36 35.03
CA ASN A 314 -22.89 -2.02 35.40
C ASN A 314 -23.35 -2.99 34.31
N TYR A 315 -22.48 -3.91 33.93
CA TYR A 315 -22.75 -4.85 32.85
C TYR A 315 -23.96 -5.73 33.17
N LYS A 316 -24.84 -5.88 32.18
CA LYS A 316 -26.00 -6.77 32.23
C LYS A 316 -26.07 -7.62 30.96
N PRO A 317 -26.64 -8.83 31.02
CA PRO A 317 -26.86 -9.65 29.83
C PRO A 317 -27.58 -8.87 28.72
N ARG A 318 -27.20 -9.10 27.46
CA ARG A 318 -27.74 -8.38 26.28
C ARG A 318 -29.27 -8.32 26.23
N LYS A 319 -29.97 -9.36 26.74
CA LYS A 319 -31.45 -9.41 26.82
C LYS A 319 -32.07 -8.38 27.78
N LEU A 320 -31.27 -7.80 28.67
CA LEU A 320 -31.68 -6.81 29.68
C LEU A 320 -31.15 -5.40 29.35
N MET A 321 -30.39 -5.26 28.27
CA MET A 321 -29.90 -3.97 27.79
C MET A 321 -31.02 -3.20 27.08
N SER A 322 -31.02 -1.88 27.22
CA SER A 322 -31.83 -1.00 26.38
C SER A 322 -31.25 -0.97 24.96
N ASP A 323 -32.08 -0.53 24.00
CA ASP A 323 -31.64 -0.37 22.62
C ASP A 323 -30.46 0.62 22.51
N GLU A 324 -30.45 1.66 23.33
CA GLU A 324 -29.35 2.64 23.40
C GLU A 324 -28.04 2.01 23.87
N GLU A 325 -28.07 1.17 24.92
CA GLU A 325 -26.88 0.48 25.41
C GLU A 325 -26.34 -0.50 24.37
N ILE A 326 -27.23 -1.22 23.68
CA ILE A 326 -26.88 -2.12 22.58
C ILE A 326 -26.24 -1.35 21.43
N GLU A 327 -26.80 -0.20 21.06
CA GLU A 327 -26.30 0.65 19.99
C GLU A 327 -24.91 1.22 20.33
N ILE A 328 -24.70 1.69 21.56
CA ILE A 328 -23.39 2.16 22.03
C ILE A 328 -22.37 1.03 21.92
N MET A 329 -22.69 -0.16 22.42
CA MET A 329 -21.81 -1.32 22.35
C MET A 329 -21.54 -1.83 20.92
N ALA A 330 -22.46 -1.59 19.98
CA ALA A 330 -22.26 -1.98 18.58
C ALA A 330 -21.44 -0.95 17.80
N LYS A 331 -21.63 0.34 18.08
CA LYS A 331 -20.97 1.43 17.35
C LYS A 331 -19.56 1.73 17.85
N HIS A 332 -19.33 1.62 19.15
CA HIS A 332 -18.06 1.95 19.79
C HIS A 332 -17.28 0.70 20.11
N TRP A 333 -15.97 0.76 19.93
CA TRP A 333 -15.11 -0.38 20.21
C TRP A 333 -14.60 -0.32 21.64
N ILE A 334 -14.43 -1.51 22.20
CA ILE A 334 -13.91 -1.76 23.53
C ILE A 334 -12.74 -2.72 23.33
N ALA A 335 -11.57 -2.38 23.87
CA ALA A 335 -10.45 -3.29 23.91
C ALA A 335 -10.16 -3.72 25.35
N TYR A 336 -9.67 -4.95 25.52
CA TYR A 336 -9.38 -5.52 26.81
C TYR A 336 -8.09 -6.33 26.77
N SER A 337 -7.19 -6.03 27.71
CA SER A 337 -5.93 -6.76 27.91
C SER A 337 -5.79 -7.16 29.37
N THR A 338 -5.70 -8.47 29.61
CA THR A 338 -5.56 -9.01 30.97
C THR A 338 -4.11 -8.96 31.44
N PHE A 339 -3.90 -9.04 32.75
CA PHE A 339 -2.55 -9.27 33.28
C PHE A 339 -2.00 -10.67 32.95
N GLY A 340 -2.88 -11.67 32.72
CA GLY A 340 -2.50 -13.07 32.45
C GLY A 340 -2.14 -13.34 30.98
N ALA A 341 -2.56 -12.47 30.07
CA ALA A 341 -2.20 -12.51 28.65
C ALA A 341 -1.90 -11.07 28.19
N PRO A 342 -0.78 -10.47 28.66
CA PRO A 342 -0.49 -9.05 28.46
C PRO A 342 -0.23 -8.68 26.99
N ASP A 343 0.16 -9.65 26.17
CA ASP A 343 0.46 -9.48 24.74
C ASP A 343 -0.78 -9.66 23.85
N VAL A 344 -1.94 -9.97 24.45
CA VAL A 344 -3.21 -10.16 23.75
C VAL A 344 -4.14 -9.00 24.07
N VAL A 345 -4.75 -8.45 23.00
CA VAL A 345 -5.76 -7.40 23.09
C VAL A 345 -7.03 -7.92 22.43
N TRP A 346 -8.04 -8.18 23.25
CA TRP A 346 -9.37 -8.56 22.79
C TRP A 346 -10.13 -7.31 22.40
N THR A 347 -10.78 -7.28 21.24
CA THR A 347 -11.59 -6.13 20.82
C THR A 347 -13.03 -6.54 20.57
N TYR A 348 -13.98 -5.71 20.99
CA TYR A 348 -15.40 -5.87 20.73
C TYR A 348 -16.03 -4.54 20.27
N PRO A 349 -16.90 -4.53 19.26
CA PRO A 349 -17.07 -5.63 18.32
C PRO A 349 -15.78 -5.82 17.51
N GLU A 350 -15.59 -7.00 16.93
CA GLU A 350 -14.45 -7.22 16.04
C GLU A 350 -14.65 -6.36 14.77
N LYS A 351 -13.89 -5.28 14.64
CA LYS A 351 -13.99 -4.32 13.53
C LYS A 351 -12.85 -4.41 12.50
N TRP A 352 -11.89 -5.33 12.71
CA TRP A 352 -10.64 -5.43 11.94
C TRP A 352 -10.74 -6.38 10.75
#